data_AF-A0A8J7X8E9-F1
#
_entry.id   AF-A0A8J7X8E9-F1
#
_cell.length_a   1.000
_cell.length_b   1.000
_cell.length_c   1.000
_cell.angle_alpha   90.00
_cell.angle_beta   90.00
_cell.angle_gamma   90.00
#
_symmetry.space_group_name_H-M   'P 1'
#
loop_
_entity.id
_entity.type
_entity.pdbx_description
1 polymer ?
#
loop_
_entity_poly.entity_id
_entity_poly.type
_entity_poly.pdbx_seq_one_letter_code
_entity_poly.pdbx_strand_id
1 'polypeptide(L)' 'MKISTCGVVCEYCPRYRVGKCTGCNPNPHCGMPDCAAEKGVEFCFLCDEFPCERHYGKKDNLVIFDGRWLDFIKKELGKD' A
#
# COMPACT_ATOMS: atom_id res chain seq x y z
N MET A 1 9.51 -14.97 -2.12
CA MET A 1 8.38 -14.07 -1.91
C MET A 1 8.91 -12.74 -1.39
N LYS A 2 8.77 -11.66 -2.16
CA LYS A 2 9.08 -10.30 -1.69
C LYS A 2 7.81 -9.61 -1.20
N ILE A 3 7.85 -8.99 -0.02
CA ILE A 3 6.72 -8.28 0.60
C ILE A 3 7.01 -6.77 0.55
N SER A 4 5.98 -5.97 0.30
CA SER A 4 6.06 -4.50 0.33
C SER A 4 5.83 -3.99 1.75
N THR A 5 6.25 -2.75 2.05
CA THR A 5 6.01 -2.13 3.36
C THR A 5 4.55 -2.23 3.81
N CYS A 6 3.58 -2.15 2.88
CA CYS A 6 2.15 -2.26 3.19
C CYS A 6 1.59 -3.68 3.30
N GLY A 7 2.45 -4.71 3.35
CA GLY A 7 2.04 -6.11 3.46
C GLY A 7 1.58 -6.76 2.15
N VAL A 8 1.51 -6.01 1.04
CA VAL A 8 1.18 -6.58 -0.28
C VAL A 8 2.38 -7.37 -0.82
N VAL A 9 2.14 -8.58 -1.31
CA VAL A 9 3.16 -9.39 -2.01
C VAL A 9 3.59 -8.65 -3.29
N CYS A 10 4.87 -8.26 -3.35
CA CYS A 10 5.43 -7.45 -4.45
C CYS A 10 5.21 -8.10 -5.81
N GLU A 11 5.33 -9.43 -5.89
CA GLU A 11 5.16 -10.20 -7.14
C GLU A 11 3.78 -9.99 -7.81
N TYR A 12 2.75 -9.61 -7.03
CA TYR A 12 1.41 -9.27 -7.54
C TYR A 12 1.15 -7.76 -7.71
N CYS A 13 2.02 -6.89 -7.18
CA CYS A 13 1.92 -5.44 -7.34
C CYS A 13 1.91 -5.07 -8.83
N PRO A 14 0.94 -4.26 -9.32
CA PRO A 14 0.87 -3.86 -10.72
C PRO A 14 2.18 -3.23 -11.22
N ARG A 15 2.83 -2.38 -10.40
CA ARG A 15 4.09 -1.70 -10.73
C ARG A 15 5.29 -2.66 -10.84
N TYR A 16 5.29 -3.75 -10.06
CA TYR A 16 6.29 -4.81 -10.15
C TYR A 16 6.09 -5.66 -11.41
N ARG A 17 4.86 -6.07 -11.69
CA ARG A 17 4.52 -6.89 -12.86
C ARG A 17 4.80 -6.22 -14.22
N VAL A 18 4.86 -4.88 -14.26
CA VAL A 18 5.26 -4.12 -15.47
C VAL A 18 6.74 -3.70 -15.48
N GLY A 19 7.57 -4.24 -14.59
CA GLY A 19 9.02 -3.97 -14.55
C GLY A 19 9.42 -2.55 -14.09
N LYS A 20 8.49 -1.76 -13.54
CA LYS A 20 8.72 -0.36 -13.13
C LYS A 20 8.86 -0.16 -11.61
N CYS A 21 9.10 -1.24 -10.86
CA CYS A 21 9.25 -1.20 -9.41
C CYS A 21 10.71 -0.95 -9.00
N THR A 22 10.95 0.20 -8.38
CA THR A 22 12.26 0.60 -7.81
C THR A 22 12.35 0.32 -6.31
N GLY A 23 11.34 -0.32 -5.72
CA GLY A 23 11.11 -0.38 -4.27
C GLY A 23 9.87 0.40 -3.86
N CYS A 24 9.52 0.35 -2.56
CA CYS A 24 8.39 1.10 -2.02
C CYS A 24 8.71 2.58 -1.78
N ASN A 25 9.99 2.97 -1.75
CA ASN A 25 10.46 4.36 -1.64
C ASN A 25 11.51 4.64 -2.74
N PRO A 26 11.70 5.89 -3.22
CA PRO A 26 10.88 7.08 -2.97
C PRO A 26 9.47 6.94 -3.55
N ASN A 27 8.44 7.29 -2.77
CA ASN A 27 7.04 7.27 -3.23
C ASN A 27 6.25 8.51 -2.77
N PRO A 28 6.16 9.56 -3.62
CA PRO A 28 5.56 10.85 -3.24
C PRO A 28 4.03 10.81 -3.07
N HIS A 29 3.38 9.66 -3.26
CA HIS A 29 1.92 9.51 -3.15
C HIS A 29 1.49 8.62 -1.98
N CYS A 30 2.40 7.81 -1.43
CA CYS A 30 2.08 6.91 -0.35
C CYS A 30 3.17 6.99 0.72
N GLY A 31 2.83 7.60 1.84
CA GLY A 31 3.66 7.73 3.05
C GLY A 31 3.61 6.52 3.97
N MET A 32 3.28 5.32 3.46
CA MET A 32 3.48 4.06 4.22
C MET A 32 4.95 3.68 4.42
N PRO A 33 5.87 3.86 3.45
CA PRO A 33 7.31 3.72 3.67
C PRO A 33 7.79 4.64 4.79
N ASP A 34 7.37 5.91 4.74
CA ASP A 34 7.78 6.92 5.72
C ASP A 34 7.13 6.64 7.09
N CYS A 35 5.86 6.24 7.13
CA CYS A 35 5.19 5.80 8.37
C CYS A 35 5.87 4.58 9.01
N ALA A 36 6.29 3.60 8.21
CA ALA A 36 6.97 2.41 8.73
C ALA A 36 8.36 2.76 9.26
N ALA A 37 9.09 3.65 8.57
CA ALA A 37 10.36 4.20 9.04
C ALA A 37 10.20 5.01 10.34
N GLU A 38 9.21 5.90 10.43
CA GLU A 38 8.85 6.65 11.66
C GLU A 38 8.52 5.72 12.83
N LYS A 39 7.86 4.58 12.57
CA LYS A 39 7.46 3.60 13.58
C LYS A 39 8.51 2.53 13.86
N GLY A 40 9.64 2.53 13.15
CA GLY A 40 10.72 1.55 13.33
C GLY A 40 10.36 0.11 12.93
N VAL A 41 9.40 -0.08 12.02
CA VAL A 41 8.91 -1.41 11.58
C VAL A 41 9.24 -1.68 10.12
N GLU A 42 9.50 -2.95 9.77
CA GLU A 42 9.78 -3.35 8.38
C GLU A 42 8.52 -3.31 7.50
N PHE A 43 7.38 -3.69 8.07
CA PHE A 43 6.08 -3.72 7.40
C PHE A 43 4.98 -3.18 8.32
N CYS A 44 3.93 -2.60 7.73
CA CYS A 44 2.77 -2.07 8.44
C CYS A 44 2.12 -3.10 9.38
N PHE A 45 2.11 -4.39 9.03
CA PHE A 45 1.55 -5.47 9.87
C PHE A 45 2.41 -5.82 11.10
N LEU A 46 3.60 -5.24 11.26
CA LEU A 46 4.43 -5.34 12.47
C LEU A 46 4.25 -4.12 13.40
N CYS A 47 3.36 -3.18 13.05
CA CYS A 47 3.08 -2.01 13.87
C CYS A 47 1.89 -2.26 14.80
N ASP A 48 2.07 -2.05 16.10
CA ASP A 48 0.99 -2.19 17.10
C ASP A 48 -0.18 -1.21 16.88
N GLU A 49 0.04 -0.12 16.12
CA GLU A 49 -0.99 0.85 15.73
C GLU A 49 -1.67 0.51 14.39
N PHE A 50 -1.43 -0.66 13.79
CA PHE A 50 -2.04 -1.04 12.52
C PHE A 50 -3.50 -1.49 12.67
N PRO A 51 -4.43 -1.06 11.80
CA PRO A 51 -4.29 -0.03 10.77
C PRO A 51 -4.37 1.39 11.34
N CYS A 52 -3.30 2.18 11.18
CA CYS A 52 -3.27 3.55 11.69
C CYS A 52 -4.01 4.53 10.76
N GLU A 53 -4.20 5.78 11.20
CA GLU A 53 -4.91 6.84 10.45
C GLU A 53 -4.52 6.99 8.97
N ARG A 54 -3.24 6.81 8.62
CA ARG A 54 -2.77 6.90 7.23
C ARG A 54 -3.42 5.83 6.34
N HIS A 55 -3.75 4.65 6.88
CA HIS A 55 -4.46 3.58 6.18
C HIS A 55 -5.91 3.95 5.85
N TYR A 56 -6.46 4.96 6.51
CA TYR A 56 -7.79 5.54 6.25
C TYR A 56 -7.71 6.85 5.44
N GLY A 57 -6.59 7.11 4.76
CA GLY A 57 -6.44 8.27 3.86
C GLY A 57 -6.22 9.60 4.55
N LYS A 58 -5.95 9.59 5.86
CA LYS A 58 -5.64 10.81 6.63
C LYS A 58 -4.17 11.19 6.46
N LYS A 59 -3.85 12.46 6.76
CA LYS A 59 -2.50 13.06 6.65
C LYS A 59 -1.96 13.03 5.20
N ASP A 60 -2.81 13.43 4.26
CA ASP A 60 -2.52 13.55 2.81
C ASP A 60 -1.94 12.28 2.14
N ASN A 61 -2.13 11.12 2.79
CA ASN A 61 -1.64 9.85 2.32
C ASN A 61 -2.67 9.12 1.47
N LEU A 62 -2.25 8.49 0.36
CA LEU A 62 -3.11 7.53 -0.33
C LEU A 62 -3.48 6.36 0.57
N VAL A 63 -4.78 6.14 0.72
CA VAL A 63 -5.34 4.87 1.20
C VAL A 63 -4.70 3.75 0.39
N ILE A 64 -3.99 2.85 1.04
CA ILE A 64 -3.71 1.55 0.43
C ILE A 64 -4.98 0.75 0.59
N PHE A 65 -5.89 1.02 -0.34
CA PHE A 65 -6.88 0.07 -0.82
C PHE A 65 -8.11 -0.10 0.12
N ASP A 66 -8.83 1.02 0.33
CA ASP A 66 -10.23 1.19 0.82
C ASP A 66 -10.80 2.49 0.16
N GLY A 67 -12.10 2.81 0.03
CA GLY A 67 -13.36 2.08 0.31
C GLY A 67 -14.45 2.43 -0.72
N ARG A 68 -15.46 1.55 -0.92
CA ARG A 68 -16.04 1.20 -2.26
C ARG A 68 -15.00 0.58 -3.21
N TRP A 69 -13.89 0.15 -2.61
CA TRP A 69 -12.54 0.18 -3.17
C TRP A 69 -12.36 -0.71 -4.39
N LEU A 70 -12.92 -1.92 -4.29
CA LEU A 70 -12.99 -2.89 -5.39
C LEU A 70 -14.45 -3.37 -5.54
N ASP A 71 -15.39 -2.62 -4.98
CA ASP A 71 -16.84 -2.77 -5.07
C ASP A 71 -17.35 -2.24 -6.42
N PHE A 72 -16.64 -1.21 -6.90
CA PHE A 72 -16.16 -1.06 -8.27
C PHE A 72 -15.29 -2.30 -8.61
N ILE A 73 -13.97 -2.16 -8.93
CA ILE A 73 -13.02 -3.05 -9.69
C ILE A 73 -13.45 -4.46 -10.15
N LYS A 74 -14.23 -5.16 -9.35
CA LYS A 74 -14.87 -6.45 -9.60
C LYS A 74 -16.11 -6.41 -10.48
N LYS A 75 -16.85 -5.30 -10.64
CA LYS A 75 -18.23 -5.37 -11.15
C LYS A 75 -18.35 -5.63 -12.65
N GLU A 76 -17.49 -5.08 -13.51
CA GLU A 76 -17.34 -5.62 -14.89
C GLU A 76 -16.41 -6.86 -14.93
N LEU A 77 -15.59 -7.12 -13.90
CA LEU A 77 -14.15 -7.43 -14.09
C LEU A 77 -13.84 -8.25 -15.36
N GLY A 78 -13.33 -7.61 -16.41
CA GLY A 78 -12.65 -6.29 -16.39
C GLY A 78 -13.42 -5.07 -16.89
N LYS A 79 -13.48 -3.91 -16.19
CA LYS A 79 -13.05 -3.50 -14.82
C LYS A 79 -13.87 -2.33 -14.16
N ASP A 80 -15.22 -2.37 -14.10
CA ASP A 80 -16.05 -1.47 -13.26
C ASP A 80 -15.80 -1.84 -11.81
#